data_AF-A0A955L0K6-F1
#
_entry.id   AF-A0A955L0K6-F1
#
_cell.length_a   1.000
_cell.length_b   1.000
_cell.length_c   1.000
_cell.angle_alpha   90.00
_cell.angle_beta   90.00
_cell.angle_gamma   90.00
#
_symmetry.space_group_name_H-M   'P 1'
#
loop_
_entity.id
_entity.type
_entity.pdbx_description
1 polymer ?
#
loop_
_entity_poly.entity_id
_entity_poly.type
_entity_poly.pdbx_seq_one_letter_code
_entity_poly.pdbx_strand_id
1 'polypeptide(L)' 'SKEFCGGPHVTNTSEIGEGRKKFKITKQESVGAGVRRIKAVLE' A
#
# COMPACT_ATOMS: atom_id res chain seq x y z
N SER A 1 0.37 11.41 -6.01
CA SER A 1 0.83 11.58 -4.62
C SER A 1 2.09 12.43 -4.62
N LYS A 2 2.28 13.30 -3.63
CA LYS A 2 3.54 14.01 -3.33
C LYS A 2 3.61 14.14 -1.81
N GLU A 3 4.43 13.31 -1.18
CA GLU A 3 4.54 13.22 0.28
C GLU A 3 5.97 13.49 0.73
N PHE A 4 6.13 14.00 1.95
CA PHE A 4 7.44 14.10 2.58
C PHE A 4 7.81 12.74 3.17
N CYS A 5 8.71 12.02 2.49
CA CYS A 5 9.25 10.75 2.96
C CYS A 5 10.76 10.74 2.75
N GLY A 6 11.51 10.26 3.74
CA GLY A 6 12.97 10.14 3.71
C GLY A 6 13.49 8.70 3.51
N GLY A 7 12.61 7.76 3.16
CA GLY A 7 12.95 6.35 3.00
C GLY A 7 13.37 5.97 1.57
N PRO A 8 13.92 4.76 1.38
CA PRO A 8 14.26 4.25 0.05
C PRO A 8 12.99 3.92 -0.75
N HIS A 9 12.90 4.45 -1.97
CA HIS A 9 11.74 4.29 -2.85
C HIS A 9 12.18 3.68 -4.19
N VAL A 10 11.28 2.90 -4.81
CA VAL A 10 11.43 2.46 -6.21
C VAL A 10 11.22 3.63 -7.17
N THR A 11 11.72 3.53 -8.40
CA THR A 11 11.63 4.63 -9.37
C THR A 11 10.22 4.72 -9.98
N ASN A 12 9.58 3.58 -10.22
CA ASN A 12 8.24 3.47 -10.80
C ASN A 12 7.35 2.50 -10.01
N THR A 13 6.05 2.80 -9.94
CA THR A 13 5.04 1.93 -9.32
C THR A 13 4.92 0.55 -9.97
N SER A 14 5.31 0.40 -11.24
CA SER A 14 5.30 -0.89 -11.93
C SER A 14 6.28 -1.89 -11.30
N GLU A 15 7.38 -1.41 -10.71
CA GLU A 15 8.39 -2.24 -10.05
C GLU A 15 7.81 -2.97 -8.84
N ILE A 16 6.82 -2.37 -8.17
CA ILE A 16 6.13 -2.98 -7.02
C ILE A 16 5.40 -4.28 -7.43
N GLY A 17 4.95 -4.38 -8.68
CA GLY A 17 4.25 -5.54 -9.23
C GLY A 17 5.14 -6.52 -10.01
N GLU A 18 6.46 -6.34 -9.98
CA GLU A 18 7.40 -7.26 -10.63
C GLU A 18 7.27 -8.69 -10.09
N GLY A 19 7.59 -9.68 -10.92
CA GLY A 19 7.40 -11.09 -10.57
C GLY A 19 5.92 -11.51 -10.48
N ARG A 20 5.02 -10.78 -11.15
CA ARG A 20 3.56 -10.98 -11.16
C ARG A 20 2.86 -10.74 -9.81
N LYS A 21 3.51 -10.02 -8.90
CA LYS A 21 2.92 -9.63 -7.62
C LYS A 21 1.82 -8.61 -7.84
N LYS A 22 0.73 -8.74 -7.10
CA LYS A 22 -0.44 -7.88 -7.15
C LYS A 22 -0.72 -7.32 -5.76
N PHE A 23 -1.01 -6.03 -5.72
CA PHE A 23 -1.52 -5.39 -4.50
C PHE A 23 -2.89 -5.97 -4.15
N LYS A 24 -2.99 -6.60 -2.99
CA LYS A 24 -4.23 -7.21 -2.50
C LYS A 24 -4.52 -6.71 -1.10
N ILE A 25 -5.76 -6.24 -0.92
CA ILE A 25 -6.28 -5.86 0.38
C ILE A 25 -6.68 -7.12 1.14
N THR A 26 -6.10 -7.33 2.31
CA THR A 26 -6.35 -8.50 3.17
C THR A 26 -7.43 -8.23 4.20
N LYS A 27 -7.53 -7.00 4.69
CA LYS A 27 -8.54 -6.61 5.70
C LYS A 27 -8.87 -5.13 5.62
N GLN A 28 -10.14 -4.81 5.84
CA GLN A 28 -10.59 -3.44 6.08
C GLN A 28 -11.44 -3.43 7.35
N GLU A 29 -11.09 -2.58 8.31
CA GLU A 29 -11.80 -2.50 9.60
C GLU A 29 -11.99 -1.06 10.05
N SER A 30 -13.10 -0.77 10.75
CA SER A 30 -13.30 0.52 11.41
C SER A 30 -12.46 0.57 12.68
N VAL A 31 -11.80 1.70 12.93
CA VAL A 31 -10.96 1.91 14.12
C VAL A 31 -11.43 3.13 14.94
N GLY A 32 -12.67 3.58 14.72
CA GLY A 32 -13.25 4.75 15.37
C GLY A 32 -14.19 5.51 14.44
N ALA A 33 -14.81 6.58 14.96
CA ALA A 33 -15.73 7.42 14.20
C ALA A 33 -15.01 8.07 13.01
N GLY A 34 -15.45 7.75 11.79
CA GLY A 34 -14.90 8.30 10.55
C GLY A 34 -13.54 7.73 10.12
N VAL A 35 -12.96 6.77 10.84
CA VAL A 35 -11.62 6.23 10.53
C VAL A 35 -11.69 4.74 10.20
N ARG A 36 -11.04 4.35 9.10
CA ARG A 36 -10.92 2.96 8.65
C ARG A 36 -9.45 2.60 8.44
N ARG A 37 -9.06 1.41 8.87
CA ARG A 37 -7.73 0.84 8.64
C ARG A 37 -7.82 -0.19 7.52
N ILE A 38 -6.97 -0.04 6.51
CA ILE A 38 -6.85 -0.95 5.38
C ILE A 38 -5.50 -1.65 5.49
N LYS A 39 -5.50 -2.98 5.54
CA LYS A 39 -4.30 -3.82 5.48
C LYS A 39 -4.19 -4.42 4.09
N ALA A 40 -3.01 -4.37 3.50
CA ALA A 40 -2.75 -4.92 2.17
C ALA A 40 -1.35 -5.51 2.09
N VAL A 41 -1.17 -6.41 1.14
CA VAL A 41 0.08 -7.12 0.86
C VAL A 41 0.31 -7.16 -0.66
N LEU A 42 1.53 -7.53 -1.06
CA LEU A 42 1.87 -7.86 -2.43
C LEU A 42 1.93 -9.39 -2.55
N GLU A 43 1.00 -9.99 -3.31
CA GLU A 43 0.90 -11.44 -3.56
C GLU A 43 1.05 -11.76 -5.04
#